data_AF-X1GB14-F1
#
_entry.id   AF-X1GB14-F1
#
_cell.length_a   1.000
_cell.length_b   1.000
_cell.length_c   1.000
_cell.angle_alpha   90.00
_cell.angle_beta   90.00
_cell.angle_gamma   90.00
#
_symmetry.space_group_name_H-M   'P 1'
#
loop_
_entity.id
_entity.type
_entity.pdbx_description
1 polymer ?
#
loop_
_entity_poly.entity_id
_entity_poly.type
_entity_poly.pdbx_seq_one_letter_code
_entity_poly.pdbx_strand_id
1 'polypeptide(L)'
;AIVTDILKENQLDVLNYDEIKRIQDPEPIIIIPENLAPFVPKSTIYLTKFVPKDLNIKRFKTYQKRKLEQKIPYSKRERLIDKKAGIVRTISELKVLKDNNEIEVEKFAELMEKYSTKLKMCDTALEKLAKR
;
A
#
# COMPACT_ATOMS: atom_id res chain seq x y z
N ALA A 1 -24.55 -47.85 29.79
CA ALA A 1 -23.95 -47.58 31.12
C ALA A 1 -22.47 -47.18 31.05
N ILE A 2 -21.71 -47.55 30.02
CA ILE A 2 -20.27 -47.22 29.92
C ILE A 2 -20.00 -45.70 29.84
N VAL A 3 -20.86 -44.96 29.13
CA VAL A 3 -20.73 -43.50 28.95
C VAL A 3 -20.89 -42.74 30.27
N THR A 4 -21.75 -43.21 31.17
CA THR A 4 -21.99 -42.55 32.46
C THR A 4 -20.86 -42.74 33.46
N ASP A 5 -20.11 -43.84 33.33
CA ASP A 5 -18.97 -44.14 34.21
C ASP A 5 -17.71 -43.37 33.76
N ILE A 6 -17.49 -43.21 32.45
CA ILE A 6 -16.40 -42.38 31.90
C ILE A 6 -16.56 -40.89 32.25
N LEU A 7 -17.81 -40.41 32.31
CA LEU A 7 -18.14 -39.04 32.72
C LEU A 7 -17.97 -38.78 34.22
N LYS A 8 -17.93 -39.83 35.06
CA LYS A 8 -17.66 -39.70 36.50
C LYS A 8 -16.16 -39.69 36.82
N GLU A 9 -15.34 -40.38 36.02
CA GLU A 9 -13.89 -40.44 36.21
C GLU A 9 -13.18 -39.16 35.76
N ASN A 10 -13.70 -38.50 34.73
CA ASN A 10 -13.25 -37.16 34.36
C ASN A 10 -14.15 -36.16 35.08
N GLN A 11 -13.65 -35.48 36.12
CA GLN A 11 -14.31 -34.33 36.73
C GLN A 11 -14.46 -33.22 35.67
N LEU A 12 -15.47 -33.33 34.83
CA LEU A 12 -15.85 -32.29 33.89
C LEU A 12 -16.67 -31.29 34.69
N ASP A 13 -16.13 -30.09 34.82
CA ASP A 13 -16.89 -28.96 35.34
C ASP A 13 -18.13 -28.79 34.45
N VAL A 14 -19.31 -28.99 35.03
CA VAL A 14 -20.59 -28.73 34.36
C VAL A 14 -20.77 -27.22 34.32
N LEU A 15 -20.17 -26.59 33.31
CA LEU A 15 -20.20 -25.15 33.11
C LEU A 15 -21.64 -24.68 32.80
N ASN A 16 -22.02 -23.55 33.39
CA ASN A 16 -23.32 -22.95 33.17
C ASN A 16 -23.40 -22.33 31.76
N TYR A 17 -24.60 -22.20 31.18
CA TYR A 17 -24.77 -21.73 29.79
C TYR A 17 -24.12 -20.35 29.53
N ASP A 18 -24.12 -19.48 30.53
CA ASP A 18 -23.49 -18.16 30.47
C ASP A 18 -21.95 -18.22 30.44
N GLU A 19 -21.36 -19.28 30.99
CA GLU A 19 -19.91 -19.53 30.96
C GLU A 19 -19.49 -20.12 29.62
N ILE A 20 -20.31 -21.02 29.05
CA ILE A 20 -20.12 -21.58 27.70
C ILE A 20 -20.12 -20.46 26.65
N LYS A 21 -21.01 -19.46 26.79
CA LYS A 21 -21.07 -18.31 25.87
C LYS A 21 -19.80 -17.44 25.89
N ARG A 22 -19.02 -17.47 26.98
CA ARG A 22 -17.75 -16.72 27.09
C ARG A 22 -16.59 -17.45 26.45
N ILE A 23 -16.70 -18.77 26.25
CA ILE A 23 -15.74 -19.58 25.51
C ILE A 23 -16.05 -19.34 24.03
N GLN A 24 -15.50 -18.26 23.47
CA GLN A 24 -15.55 -18.06 22.03
C GLN A 24 -14.46 -18.91 21.37
N ASP A 25 -14.84 -19.69 20.37
CA ASP A 25 -13.86 -20.29 19.46
C ASP A 25 -13.05 -19.15 18.81
N PRO A 26 -11.72 -19.30 18.68
CA PRO A 26 -10.91 -18.32 17.99
C PRO A 26 -11.40 -18.15 16.55
N GLU A 27 -11.43 -16.90 16.05
CA GLU A 27 -11.77 -16.65 14.66
C GLU A 27 -10.85 -17.46 13.72
N PRO A 28 -11.38 -18.07 12.64
CA PRO A 28 -10.59 -18.90 11.74
C PRO A 28 -9.53 -18.06 11.02
N ILE A 29 -8.26 -18.45 11.16
CA ILE A 29 -7.14 -17.82 10.45
C ILE A 29 -7.10 -18.36 9.02
N ILE A 30 -7.33 -17.50 8.04
CA ILE A 30 -7.25 -17.84 6.61
C ILE A 30 -5.93 -17.33 6.04
N ILE A 31 -5.02 -18.26 5.69
CA ILE A 31 -3.74 -17.93 5.06
C ILE A 31 -3.88 -18.13 3.54
N ILE A 32 -3.81 -17.03 2.79
CA ILE A 32 -3.89 -17.04 1.32
C ILE A 32 -2.49 -16.83 0.75
N PRO A 33 -1.93 -17.80 0.00
CA PRO A 33 -0.63 -17.63 -0.62
C PRO A 33 -0.72 -16.58 -1.75
N GLU A 34 0.36 -15.83 -1.94
CA GLU A 34 0.36 -14.61 -2.77
C GLU A 34 0.03 -14.88 -4.25
N ASN A 35 0.37 -16.07 -4.76
CA ASN A 35 0.02 -16.53 -6.11
C ASN A 35 -1.49 -16.79 -6.29
N LEU A 36 -2.21 -17.15 -5.22
CA LEU A 36 -3.65 -17.42 -5.24
C LEU A 36 -4.49 -16.20 -4.88
N ALA A 37 -3.88 -15.13 -4.36
CA ALA A 37 -4.56 -13.88 -4.02
C ALA A 37 -5.46 -13.32 -5.14
N PRO A 38 -5.12 -13.42 -6.44
CA PRO A 38 -6.00 -12.97 -7.53
C PRO A 38 -7.22 -13.88 -7.79
N PHE A 39 -7.16 -15.15 -7.36
CA PHE A 39 -8.21 -16.15 -7.61
C PHE A 39 -9.17 -16.31 -6.43
N VAL A 40 -8.98 -15.54 -5.36
CA VAL A 40 -9.85 -15.57 -4.18
C VAL A 40 -11.25 -15.08 -4.55
N PRO A 41 -12.31 -15.83 -4.19
CA PRO A 41 -13.69 -15.39 -4.43
C PRO A 41 -13.99 -14.03 -3.76
N LYS A 42 -14.80 -13.20 -4.44
CA LYS A 42 -15.22 -11.89 -3.91
C LYS A 42 -15.95 -11.99 -2.57
N SER A 43 -16.69 -13.07 -2.35
CA SER A 43 -17.37 -13.36 -1.08
C SER A 43 -16.37 -13.51 0.06
N THR A 44 -15.28 -14.26 -0.14
CA THR A 44 -14.22 -14.43 0.84
C THR A 44 -13.50 -13.12 1.12
N ILE A 45 -13.22 -12.30 0.09
CA ILE A 45 -12.63 -10.96 0.24
C ILE A 45 -13.52 -10.05 1.09
N TYR A 46 -14.83 -10.06 0.84
CA TYR A 46 -15.79 -9.23 1.57
C TYR A 46 -15.87 -9.61 3.06
N LEU A 47 -15.92 -10.90 3.37
CA LEU A 47 -16.02 -11.40 4.74
C LEU A 47 -14.71 -11.20 5.53
N THR A 48 -13.57 -11.41 4.88
CA THR A 48 -12.25 -11.31 5.53
C THR A 48 -11.67 -9.90 5.53
N LYS A 49 -12.27 -8.96 4.78
CA LYS A 49 -11.71 -7.62 4.48
C LYS A 49 -10.28 -7.67 3.95
N PHE A 50 -9.89 -8.80 3.34
CA PHE A 50 -8.56 -8.98 2.76
C PHE A 50 -8.40 -8.08 1.55
N VAL A 51 -7.35 -7.25 1.53
CA VAL A 51 -7.00 -6.45 0.34
C VAL A 51 -5.98 -7.24 -0.50
N PRO A 52 -6.40 -7.88 -1.61
CA PRO A 52 -5.47 -8.64 -2.44
C PRO A 52 -4.39 -7.71 -3.00
N LYS A 53 -3.14 -8.01 -2.67
CA LYS A 53 -1.99 -7.34 -3.29
C LYS A 53 -1.82 -7.87 -4.71
N ASP A 54 -2.36 -7.16 -5.68
CA ASP A 54 -2.22 -7.53 -7.08
C ASP A 54 -0.80 -7.23 -7.60
N LEU A 55 0.06 -8.25 -7.62
CA LEU A 55 1.38 -8.22 -8.24
C LEU A 55 1.32 -8.03 -9.76
N ASN A 56 0.25 -8.44 -10.43
CA ASN A 56 0.13 -8.37 -11.89
C ASN A 56 0.02 -6.92 -12.36
N ILE A 57 -0.66 -6.05 -11.59
CA ILE A 57 -0.71 -4.61 -11.89
C ILE A 57 0.70 -4.00 -11.85
N LYS A 58 1.54 -4.36 -10.88
CA LYS A 58 2.94 -3.86 -10.82
C LYS A 58 3.74 -4.35 -12.03
N ARG A 59 3.62 -5.63 -12.39
CA ARG A 59 4.29 -6.22 -13.56
C ARG A 59 3.84 -5.55 -14.86
N PHE A 60 2.54 -5.31 -15.03
CA PHE A 60 1.96 -4.64 -16.20
C PHE A 60 2.45 -3.19 -16.33
N LYS A 61 2.42 -2.41 -15.24
CA LYS A 61 2.96 -1.04 -15.24
C LYS A 61 4.44 -1.01 -15.60
N THR A 62 5.21 -1.97 -15.08
CA THR A 62 6.64 -2.11 -15.40
C THR A 62 6.86 -2.45 -16.86
N TYR A 63 6.05 -3.36 -17.43
CA TYR A 63 6.10 -3.71 -18.85
C TYR A 63 5.79 -2.51 -19.75
N GLN A 64 4.70 -1.78 -19.47
CA GLN A 64 4.34 -0.58 -20.23
C GLN A 64 5.44 0.48 -20.19
N LYS A 65 6.04 0.69 -19.01
CA LYS A 65 7.17 1.61 -18.84
C LYS A 65 8.37 1.18 -19.67
N ARG A 66 8.74 -0.11 -19.65
CA ARG A 66 9.85 -0.64 -20.48
C ARG A 66 9.57 -0.48 -21.97
N LYS A 67 8.34 -0.74 -22.42
CA LYS A 67 7.93 -0.56 -23.81
C LYS A 67 8.02 0.90 -24.25
N LEU A 68 7.67 1.84 -23.37
CA LEU A 68 7.82 3.27 -23.61
C LEU A 68 9.31 3.67 -23.68
N GLU A 69 10.13 3.19 -22.74
CA GLU A 69 11.58 3.45 -22.70
C GLU A 69 12.34 2.88 -23.92
N GLN A 70 11.85 1.79 -24.51
CA GLN A 70 12.39 1.24 -25.76
C GLN A 70 12.03 2.10 -26.98
N LYS A 71 10.86 2.75 -26.97
CA LYS A 71 10.41 3.61 -28.09
C LYS A 71 11.09 4.98 -28.10
N ILE A 72 11.40 5.52 -26.93
CA ILE A 72 12.06 6.83 -26.79
C ILE A 72 13.23 6.65 -25.82
N PRO A 73 14.48 6.49 -26.33
CA PRO A 73 15.64 6.28 -25.49
C PRO A 73 16.06 7.59 -24.81
N TYR A 74 15.37 7.98 -23.74
CA TYR A 74 15.77 9.14 -22.95
C TYR A 74 17.09 8.89 -22.24
N SER A 75 18.03 9.82 -22.40
CA SER A 75 19.27 9.80 -21.62
C SER A 75 18.96 10.00 -20.13
N LYS A 76 19.87 9.53 -19.27
CA LYS A 76 19.72 9.72 -17.81
C LYS A 76 19.59 11.21 -17.43
N ARG A 77 20.23 12.09 -18.21
CA ARG A 77 20.15 13.56 -18.06
C ARG A 77 18.77 14.08 -18.43
N GLU A 78 18.23 13.68 -19.58
CA GLU A 78 16.88 14.09 -20.04
C GLU A 78 15.79 13.64 -19.06
N ARG A 79 15.87 12.40 -18.57
CA ARG A 79 14.93 11.89 -17.54
C ARG A 79 14.93 12.76 -16.28
N LEU A 80 16.08 13.28 -15.87
CA LEU A 80 16.20 14.16 -14.71
C LEU A 80 15.67 15.57 -14.99
N ILE A 81 15.86 16.08 -16.20
CA ILE A 81 15.31 17.37 -16.65
C ILE A 81 13.77 17.30 -16.67
N ASP A 82 13.19 16.26 -17.26
CA ASP A 82 11.74 16.05 -17.28
C ASP A 82 11.17 15.93 -15.86
N LYS A 83 11.86 15.18 -14.99
CA LYS A 83 11.45 15.04 -13.60
C LYS A 83 11.51 16.38 -12.85
N LYS A 84 12.55 17.18 -13.09
CA LYS A 84 12.68 18.54 -12.56
C LYS A 84 11.51 19.42 -13.02
N ALA A 85 11.20 19.42 -14.32
CA ALA A 85 10.10 20.17 -14.89
C ALA A 85 8.72 19.74 -14.33
N GLY A 86 8.53 18.45 -14.06
CA GLY A 86 7.33 17.94 -13.38
C GLY A 86 7.20 18.48 -11.95
N ILE A 87 8.29 18.47 -11.17
CA ILE A 87 8.29 19.00 -9.79
C ILE A 87 8.00 20.50 -9.79
N VAL A 88 8.59 21.26 -10.71
CA VAL A 88 8.34 22.71 -10.82
C VAL A 88 6.87 23.01 -11.12
N ARG A 89 6.23 22.22 -12.00
CA ARG A 89 4.79 22.34 -12.29
C ARG A 89 3.93 22.09 -11.06
N THR A 90 4.23 21.04 -10.30
CA THR A 90 3.52 20.76 -9.04
C THR A 90 3.71 21.89 -8.02
N ILE A 91 4.92 22.48 -7.92
CA ILE A 91 5.15 23.63 -7.03
C ILE A 91 4.33 24.85 -7.47
N SER A 92 4.22 25.12 -8.77
CA SER A 92 3.38 26.21 -9.26
C SER A 92 1.90 25.98 -8.97
N GLU A 93 1.41 24.75 -9.17
CA GLU A 93 0.03 24.37 -8.85
C GLU A 93 -0.26 24.53 -7.35
N LEU A 94 0.65 24.10 -6.47
CA LEU A 94 0.49 24.26 -5.03
C LEU A 94 0.39 25.74 -4.62
N LYS A 95 1.13 26.63 -5.27
CA LYS A 95 1.04 28.08 -5.02
C LYS A 95 -0.33 28.61 -5.42
N VAL A 96 -0.84 28.23 -6.59
CA VAL A 96 -2.19 28.62 -7.04
C VAL A 96 -3.26 28.10 -6.07
N LEU A 97 -3.15 26.85 -5.62
CA LEU A 97 -4.09 26.29 -4.63
C LEU A 97 -4.07 27.06 -3.31
N LYS A 98 -2.88 27.52 -2.87
CA LYS A 98 -2.75 28.37 -1.69
C LYS A 98 -3.40 29.73 -1.91
N ASP A 99 -3.14 30.37 -3.05
CA ASP A 99 -3.68 31.68 -3.38
C ASP A 99 -5.22 31.64 -3.48
N ASN A 100 -5.79 30.53 -3.92
CA ASN A 100 -7.24 30.28 -3.94
C ASN A 100 -7.84 29.84 -2.59
N ASN A 101 -7.04 29.70 -1.52
CA ASN A 101 -7.44 29.12 -0.24
C ASN A 101 -8.04 27.69 -0.34
N GLU A 102 -7.68 26.93 -1.37
CA GLU A 102 -8.14 25.54 -1.60
C GLU A 102 -7.33 24.50 -0.80
N ILE A 103 -6.30 24.95 -0.08
CA ILE A 103 -5.41 24.10 0.72
C ILE A 103 -5.14 24.72 2.09
N GLU A 104 -5.15 23.88 3.12
CA GLU A 104 -4.74 24.27 4.47
C GLU A 104 -3.25 24.65 4.50
N VAL A 105 -2.92 25.69 5.28
CA VAL A 105 -1.56 26.25 5.35
C VAL A 105 -0.53 25.22 5.81
N GLU A 106 -0.89 24.35 6.75
CA GLU A 106 -0.01 23.28 7.26
C GLU A 106 0.32 22.26 6.16
N LYS A 107 -0.72 21.73 5.48
CA LYS A 107 -0.55 20.79 4.36
C LYS A 107 0.24 21.42 3.21
N PHE A 108 0.03 22.70 2.94
CA PHE A 108 0.81 23.43 1.93
C PHE A 108 2.29 23.49 2.31
N ALA A 109 2.62 23.81 3.56
CA ALA A 109 4.00 23.89 4.03
C ALA A 109 4.72 22.54 3.90
N GLU A 110 4.09 21.46 4.36
CA GLU A 110 4.63 20.09 4.25
C GLU A 110 4.89 19.68 2.79
N LEU A 111 3.91 19.93 1.91
CA LEU A 111 4.04 19.59 0.49
C LEU A 111 5.12 20.42 -0.19
N MET A 112 5.19 21.72 0.10
CA MET A 112 6.21 22.59 -0.44
C MET A 112 7.62 22.18 0.00
N GLU A 113 7.83 21.82 1.25
CA GLU A 113 9.12 21.33 1.74
C GLU A 113 9.51 20.02 1.03
N LYS A 114 8.57 19.09 0.92
CA LYS A 114 8.77 17.80 0.23
C LYS A 114 9.11 17.95 -1.24
N TYR A 115 8.48 18.87 -1.97
CA TYR A 115 8.80 19.09 -3.37
C TYR A 115 10.06 19.93 -3.57
N SER A 116 10.34 20.87 -2.67
CA SER A 116 11.57 21.66 -2.69
C SER A 116 12.82 20.82 -2.42
N THR A 117 12.76 19.89 -1.48
CA THR A 117 13.84 18.92 -1.23
C THR A 117 14.08 18.02 -2.44
N LYS A 118 13.01 17.49 -3.06
CA LYS A 118 13.11 16.72 -4.31
C LYS A 118 13.71 17.52 -5.46
N LEU A 119 13.40 18.82 -5.55
CA LEU A 119 13.98 19.71 -6.56
C LEU A 119 15.49 19.82 -6.38
N LYS A 120 15.94 20.13 -5.16
CA LYS A 120 17.37 20.18 -4.80
C LYS A 120 18.11 18.88 -5.11
N MET A 121 17.49 17.73 -4.85
CA MET A 121 18.05 16.42 -5.20
C MET A 121 18.22 16.23 -6.71
N CYS A 122 17.28 16.73 -7.51
CA CYS A 122 17.38 16.66 -8.97
C CYS A 122 18.50 17.57 -9.48
N ASP A 123 18.62 18.78 -8.92
CA ASP A 123 19.68 19.73 -9.28
C ASP A 123 21.07 19.18 -8.96
N THR A 124 21.28 18.66 -7.75
CA THR A 124 22.56 18.02 -7.37
C THR A 124 22.88 16.79 -8.22
N ALA A 125 21.88 16.01 -8.62
CA ALA A 125 22.08 14.86 -9.52
C ALA A 125 22.48 15.32 -10.94
N LEU A 126 21.89 16.41 -11.44
CA LEU A 126 22.24 17.01 -12.72
C LEU A 126 23.66 17.60 -12.71
N GLU A 127 24.04 18.30 -11.65
CA GLU A 127 25.40 18.84 -11.47
C GLU A 127 26.46 17.73 -11.44
N LYS A 128 26.21 16.64 -10.71
CA LYS A 128 27.11 15.48 -10.68
C LYS A 128 27.25 14.81 -12.04
N LEU A 129 26.19 14.81 -12.84
CA LEU A 129 26.22 14.29 -14.21
C LEU A 129 26.92 15.23 -15.19
N ALA A 130 26.91 16.54 -14.94
CA ALA A 130 27.59 17.53 -15.77
C ALA A 130 29.10 17.63 -15.51
N LYS A 131 29.56 17.24 -14.31
CA LYS A 131 30.98 17.16 -13.95
C LYS A 131 31.68 15.87 -14.41
N ARG A 132 30.92 14.91 -14.95
CA ARG A 132 31.43 13.69 -15.57
C ARG A 132 31.59 13.90 -17.05
#